data_AF-A0A9E7GGG7-F1
#
_entry.id   AF-A0A9E7GGG7-F1
#
_cell.length_a   1.000
_cell.length_b   1.000
_cell.length_c   1.000
_cell.angle_alpha   90.00
_cell.angle_beta   90.00
_cell.angle_gamma   90.00
#
_symmetry.space_group_name_H-M   'P 1'
#
loop_
_entity.id
_entity.type
_entity.pdbx_description
1 polymer ?
#
loop_
_entity_poly.entity_id
_entity_poly.type
_entity_poly.pdbx_seq_one_letter_code
_entity_poly.pdbx_strand_id
1 'polypeptide(L)'
;MEVFDKALKHVRDAGDERKRSKVKKRLMMRLRMDGYDASLCRSSWVATMECPGGDYEFIDIVMVDGNGVSTRILIDIDFRSQFELARPTSAYTQLSSTLPPIFVGKEEKLKKVVSCCAQLHSSL
;
A
#
# COMPACT_ATOMS: atom_id res chain seq x y z
N MET A 1 5.96 14.43 6.65
CA MET A 1 6.09 13.54 7.82
C MET A 1 4.77 13.37 8.57
N GLU A 2 3.94 14.40 8.73
CA GLU A 2 2.65 14.30 9.48
C GLU A 2 1.67 13.21 9.01
N VAL A 3 1.55 12.97 7.70
CA VAL A 3 0.63 11.94 7.16
C VAL A 3 1.05 10.53 7.60
N PHE A 4 2.35 10.29 7.75
CA PHE A 4 2.91 9.00 8.16
C PHE A 4 2.59 8.70 9.63
N ASP A 5 2.81 9.67 10.51
CA ASP A 5 2.53 9.53 11.95
C ASP A 5 1.03 9.42 12.23
N LYS A 6 0.20 10.15 11.47
CA LYS A 6 -1.26 10.02 11.53
C LYS A 6 -1.73 8.64 11.05
N ALA A 7 -1.18 8.12 9.96
CA ALA A 7 -1.51 6.78 9.47
C ALA A 7 -1.14 5.69 10.49
N LEU A 8 0.07 5.77 11.08
CA LEU A 8 0.57 4.82 12.09
C LEU A 8 -0.33 4.73 13.33
N LYS A 9 -0.84 5.86 13.84
CA LYS A 9 -1.70 5.88 15.04
C LYS A 9 -3.01 5.12 14.83
N HIS A 10 -3.53 5.05 13.60
CA HIS A 10 -4.83 4.46 13.30
C HIS A 10 -4.79 2.97 12.93
N VAL A 11 -3.64 2.46 12.48
CA VAL A 11 -3.48 1.04 12.09
C VAL A 11 -3.43 0.11 13.31
N ARG A 12 -3.09 0.63 14.49
CA ARG A 12 -2.90 -0.14 15.72
C ARG A 12 -4.17 -0.83 16.26
N ASP A 13 -5.36 -0.49 15.74
CA ASP A 13 -6.65 -0.94 16.26
C ASP A 13 -7.37 -2.02 15.41
N ALA A 14 -6.74 -2.61 14.40
CA ALA A 14 -7.46 -3.55 13.52
C ALA A 14 -6.68 -4.80 13.06
N GLY A 15 -7.11 -5.97 13.53
CA GLY A 15 -6.94 -7.27 12.82
C GLY A 15 -8.13 -7.56 11.88
N ASP A 16 -8.10 -8.67 11.12
CA ASP A 16 -9.06 -9.20 10.09
C ASP A 16 -9.17 -8.45 8.74
N GLU A 17 -9.33 -9.16 7.63
CA GLU A 17 -9.33 -8.63 6.25
C GLU A 17 -10.55 -7.74 5.95
N ARG A 18 -11.75 -8.15 6.41
CA ARG A 18 -12.96 -7.30 6.42
C ARG A 18 -12.80 -6.06 7.30
N LYS A 19 -11.93 -6.11 8.30
CA LYS A 19 -11.62 -4.97 9.15
C LYS A 19 -10.56 -4.08 8.48
N ARG A 20 -9.62 -4.60 7.68
CA ARG A 20 -8.63 -3.79 6.91
C ARG A 20 -9.31 -2.82 5.94
N SER A 21 -10.28 -3.27 5.15
CA SER A 21 -11.04 -2.38 4.25
C SER A 21 -11.78 -1.28 5.05
N LYS A 22 -12.41 -1.65 6.17
CA LYS A 22 -13.04 -0.68 7.09
C LYS A 22 -12.04 0.32 7.69
N VAL A 23 -10.80 -0.10 7.95
CA VAL A 23 -9.73 0.76 8.48
C VAL A 23 -9.24 1.72 7.40
N LYS A 24 -8.97 1.22 6.18
CA LYS A 24 -8.62 2.06 5.02
C LYS A 24 -9.71 3.12 4.79
N LYS A 25 -10.98 2.71 4.84
CA LYS A 25 -12.12 3.62 4.70
C LYS A 25 -12.20 4.68 5.81
N ARG A 26 -11.99 4.28 7.08
CA ARG A 26 -11.97 5.21 8.23
C ARG A 26 -10.81 6.20 8.14
N LEU A 27 -9.63 5.72 7.77
CA LEU A 27 -8.44 6.55 7.57
C LEU A 27 -8.68 7.56 6.44
N MET A 28 -9.23 7.13 5.31
CA MET A 28 -9.60 8.01 4.21
C MET A 28 -10.60 9.10 4.65
N MET A 29 -11.67 8.73 5.38
CA MET A 29 -12.62 9.72 5.90
C MET A 29 -11.92 10.74 6.81
N ARG A 30 -11.00 10.29 7.66
CA ARG A 30 -10.26 11.19 8.55
C ARG A 30 -9.33 12.13 7.77
N LEU A 31 -8.62 11.63 6.77
CA LEU A 31 -7.79 12.45 5.90
C LEU A 31 -8.60 13.55 5.20
N ARG A 32 -9.82 13.22 4.73
CA ARG A 32 -10.75 14.23 4.18
C ARG A 32 -11.17 15.27 5.22
N MET A 33 -11.47 14.86 6.45
CA MET A 33 -11.80 15.80 7.54
C MET A 33 -10.64 16.72 7.89
N ASP A 34 -9.41 16.25 7.74
CA ASP A 34 -8.18 17.02 7.94
C ASP A 34 -7.85 17.93 6.73
N GLY A 35 -8.68 17.93 5.67
CA GLY A 35 -8.55 18.82 4.51
C GLY A 35 -7.79 18.24 3.31
N TYR A 36 -7.40 16.96 3.33
CA TYR A 36 -6.73 16.32 2.21
C TYR A 36 -7.72 15.83 1.15
N ASP A 37 -7.36 15.95 -0.14
CA ASP A 37 -8.02 15.25 -1.22
C ASP A 37 -7.59 13.78 -1.22
N ALA A 38 -8.24 12.98 -0.37
CA ALA A 38 -7.98 11.56 -0.20
C ALA A 38 -9.10 10.71 -0.83
N SER A 39 -8.74 9.59 -1.45
CA SER A 39 -9.68 8.65 -2.06
C SER A 39 -9.29 7.21 -1.78
N LEU A 40 -10.28 6.33 -1.61
CA LEU A 40 -10.05 4.89 -1.50
C LEU A 40 -10.10 4.30 -2.92
N CYS A 41 -8.97 3.81 -3.40
CA CYS A 41 -8.82 3.21 -4.70
C CYS A 41 -8.88 1.68 -4.58
N ARG A 42 -9.65 1.04 -5.46
CA ARG A 42 -9.74 -0.42 -5.56
C ARG A 42 -9.42 -0.86 -6.97
N SER A 43 -8.58 -1.88 -7.08
CA SER A 43 -8.28 -2.59 -8.32
C SER A 43 -8.69 -4.05 -8.17
N SER A 44 -9.13 -4.67 -9.25
CA SER A 44 -9.46 -6.10 -9.29
C SER A 44 -9.10 -6.65 -10.65
N TRP A 45 -8.54 -7.85 -10.70
CA TRP A 45 -8.17 -8.54 -11.93
C TRP A 45 -8.68 -9.98 -11.93
N VAL A 46 -9.03 -10.44 -13.12
CA VAL A 46 -9.53 -11.80 -13.33
C VAL A 46 -8.35 -12.76 -13.37
N ALA A 47 -8.56 -13.97 -12.85
CA ALA A 47 -7.56 -15.04 -12.93
C ALA A 47 -7.27 -15.40 -14.38
N THR A 48 -6.00 -15.57 -14.70
CA THR A 48 -5.50 -16.14 -15.96
C THR A 48 -4.81 -17.48 -15.68
N MET A 49 -4.36 -18.18 -16.71
CA MET A 49 -3.55 -19.39 -16.52
C MET A 49 -2.23 -19.12 -15.77
N GLU A 50 -1.71 -17.89 -15.87
CA GLU A 50 -0.41 -17.51 -15.33
C GLU A 50 -0.50 -16.73 -14.02
N CYS A 51 -1.63 -16.05 -13.78
CA CYS A 51 -1.79 -15.15 -12.65
C CYS A 51 -3.10 -15.42 -11.92
N PRO A 52 -3.07 -15.69 -10.60
CA PRO A 52 -4.30 -15.82 -9.83
C PRO A 52 -5.06 -14.50 -9.83
N GLY A 53 -6.38 -14.61 -9.85
CA GLY A 53 -7.26 -13.45 -9.70
C GLY A 53 -7.09 -12.83 -8.32
N GLY A 54 -7.36 -11.54 -8.22
CA GLY A 54 -7.20 -10.83 -6.97
C GLY A 54 -7.84 -9.45 -6.99
N ASP A 55 -7.92 -8.87 -5.81
CA ASP A 55 -8.31 -7.50 -5.59
C ASP A 55 -7.37 -6.81 -4.62
N TYR A 56 -7.29 -5.49 -4.74
CA TYR A 56 -6.37 -4.69 -3.96
C TYR A 56 -6.97 -3.32 -3.68
N GLU A 57 -6.84 -2.85 -2.44
CA GLU A 57 -7.33 -1.55 -1.99
C GLU A 57 -6.19 -0.72 -1.40
N PHE A 58 -6.13 0.57 -1.72
CA PHE A 58 -5.18 1.52 -1.15
C PHE A 58 -5.81 2.91 -1.08
N ILE A 59 -5.18 3.83 -0.35
CA ILE A 59 -5.62 5.23 -0.29
C ILE A 59 -4.70 6.06 -1.18
N ASP A 60 -5.28 6.85 -2.07
CA ASP A 60 -4.59 7.87 -2.87
C ASP A 60 -4.85 9.25 -2.27
N ILE A 61 -3.81 10.08 -2.19
CA ILE A 61 -3.91 11.48 -1.78
C ILE A 61 -3.35 12.36 -2.89
N VAL A 62 -4.16 13.30 -3.38
CA VAL A 62 -3.72 14.33 -4.31
C VAL A 62 -3.38 15.59 -3.52
N MET A 63 -2.14 16.06 -3.66
CA MET A 63 -1.69 17.34 -3.11
C MET A 63 -1.38 18.27 -4.27
N VAL A 64 -1.95 19.46 -4.25
CA VAL A 64 -1.65 20.53 -5.21
C VAL A 64 -0.80 21.56 -4.50
N ASP A 65 0.38 21.85 -5.03
CA ASP A 65 1.23 22.90 -4.49
C ASP A 65 0.78 24.31 -4.92
N GLY A 66 1.43 25.34 -4.40
CA GLY A 66 1.12 26.74 -4.73
C GLY A 66 1.32 27.10 -6.21
N ASN A 67 2.02 26.27 -6.98
CA ASN A 67 2.26 26.44 -8.41
C ASN A 67 1.27 25.62 -9.27
N GLY A 68 0.30 24.94 -8.65
CA GLY A 68 -0.67 24.10 -9.33
C GLY A 68 -0.13 22.71 -9.72
N VAL A 69 1.06 22.32 -9.26
CA VAL A 69 1.62 21.00 -9.55
C VAL A 69 0.96 19.97 -8.63
N SER A 70 0.29 19.00 -9.24
CA SER A 70 -0.32 17.88 -8.51
C SER A 70 0.70 16.78 -8.23
N THR A 71 0.76 16.33 -6.97
CA THR A 71 1.57 15.20 -6.53
C THR A 71 0.67 14.17 -5.86
N ARG A 72 0.79 12.90 -6.28
CA ARG A 72 0.07 11.78 -5.68
C ARG A 72 0.91 11.07 -4.62
N ILE A 73 0.26 10.76 -3.50
CA ILE A 73 0.83 9.96 -2.42
C ILE A 73 -0.08 8.75 -2.19
N LEU A 74 0.52 7.58 -2.27
CA LEU A 74 -0.13 6.31 -2.04
C LEU A 74 0.09 5.90 -0.59
N ILE A 75 -0.98 5.44 0.07
CA ILE A 75 -0.96 4.87 1.41
C ILE A 75 -1.52 3.46 1.35
N ASP A 76 -0.72 2.48 1.77
CA ASP A 76 -1.19 1.13 2.07
C ASP A 76 -0.83 0.76 3.50
N ILE A 77 -1.84 0.49 4.30
CA ILE A 77 -1.69 0.18 5.73
C ILE A 77 -1.33 -1.28 6.01
N ASP A 78 -1.29 -2.11 4.97
CA ASP A 78 -1.04 -3.55 5.06
C ASP A 78 -0.09 -4.00 3.93
N PHE A 79 0.95 -3.20 3.70
CA PHE A 79 1.79 -3.30 2.52
C PHE A 79 2.69 -4.54 2.52
N ARG A 80 3.32 -4.85 3.66
CA ARG A 80 4.26 -5.99 3.76
C ARG A 80 3.60 -7.32 3.44
N SER A 81 2.37 -7.53 3.91
CA SER A 81 1.65 -8.81 3.71
C SER A 81 1.35 -9.09 2.24
N GLN A 82 1.31 -8.06 1.39
CA GLN A 82 1.13 -8.20 -0.06
C GLN A 82 2.32 -8.88 -0.77
N PHE A 83 3.45 -9.03 -0.07
CA PHE A 83 4.67 -9.65 -0.56
C PHE A 83 4.96 -10.98 0.17
N GLU A 84 3.98 -11.58 0.82
CA GLU A 84 4.15 -12.89 1.44
C GLU A 84 4.01 -14.00 0.39
N LEU A 85 5.02 -14.87 0.31
CA LEU A 85 5.00 -16.04 -0.57
C LEU A 85 4.74 -17.30 0.25
N ALA A 86 4.01 -18.25 -0.33
CA ALA A 86 3.79 -19.56 0.29
C ALA A 86 5.10 -20.35 0.47
N ARG A 87 6.09 -20.12 -0.40
CA ARG A 87 7.42 -20.78 -0.38
C ARG A 87 8.53 -19.78 -0.71
N PRO A 88 8.93 -18.91 0.23
CA PRO A 88 9.96 -17.92 -0.02
C PRO A 88 11.37 -18.53 0.03
N THR A 89 12.30 -18.04 -0.80
CA THR A 89 13.73 -18.28 -0.57
C THR A 89 14.23 -17.51 0.65
N SER A 90 15.43 -17.85 1.16
CA SER A 90 16.07 -17.08 2.22
C SER A 90 16.30 -15.62 1.81
N ALA A 91 16.77 -15.39 0.58
CA ALA A 91 16.99 -14.06 0.02
C ALA A 91 15.69 -13.25 -0.07
N TYR A 92 14.60 -13.87 -0.54
CA TYR A 92 13.29 -13.22 -0.59
C TYR A 92 12.76 -12.89 0.80
N THR A 93 12.91 -13.82 1.76
CA THR A 93 12.51 -13.61 3.16
C THR A 93 13.25 -12.44 3.79
N GLN A 94 14.56 -12.31 3.54
CA GLN A 94 15.33 -11.16 4.00
C GLN A 94 14.81 -9.87 3.39
N LEU A 95 14.57 -9.81 2.07
CA LEU A 95 14.01 -8.62 1.42
C LEU A 95 12.64 -8.26 1.98
N SER A 96 11.70 -9.21 2.03
CA SER A 96 10.33 -8.95 2.48
C SER A 96 10.27 -8.50 3.94
N SER A 97 11.19 -9.00 4.79
CA SER A 97 11.31 -8.54 6.19
C SER A 97 11.70 -7.07 6.35
N THR A 98 12.40 -6.50 5.35
CA THR A 98 12.79 -5.08 5.34
C THR A 98 11.69 -4.16 4.85
N LEU A 99 10.65 -4.68 4.20
CA LEU A 99 9.54 -3.88 3.71
C LEU A 99 8.77 -3.23 4.86
N PRO A 100 8.35 -1.97 4.75
CA PRO A 100 7.58 -1.34 5.79
C PRO A 100 6.18 -1.99 5.88
N PRO A 101 5.63 -2.21 7.09
CA PRO A 101 4.28 -2.73 7.24
C PRO A 101 3.23 -1.77 6.65
N ILE A 102 3.51 -0.47 6.72
CA ILE A 102 2.69 0.59 6.13
C ILE A 102 3.53 1.29 5.07
N PHE A 103 3.04 1.33 3.84
CA PHE A 103 3.64 2.13 2.78
C PHE A 103 3.00 3.52 2.76
N VAL A 104 3.85 4.54 2.72
CA VAL A 104 3.47 5.91 2.37
C VAL A 104 4.53 6.44 1.42
N GLY A 105 4.13 6.82 0.21
CA GLY A 105 5.08 7.32 -0.77
C GLY A 105 4.49 7.58 -2.14
N LYS A 106 5.32 8.13 -3.02
CA LYS A 106 4.98 8.35 -4.42
C LYS A 106 5.10 7.06 -5.23
N GLU A 107 4.53 7.09 -6.44
CA GLU A 107 4.55 5.99 -7.39
C GLU A 107 5.98 5.50 -7.72
N GLU A 108 6.96 6.40 -7.81
CA GLU A 108 8.34 6.02 -8.14
C GLU A 108 8.97 5.14 -7.06
N LYS A 109 8.64 5.40 -5.79
CA LYS A 109 9.11 4.57 -4.68
C LYS A 109 8.42 3.21 -4.70
N LEU A 110 7.13 3.16 -4.99
CA LEU A 110 6.37 1.91 -5.08
C LEU A 110 6.93 1.03 -6.22
N LYS A 111 7.14 1.60 -7.41
CA LYS A 111 7.71 0.89 -8.57
C LYS A 111 9.06 0.25 -8.26
N LYS A 112 9.94 0.97 -7.55
CA LYS A 112 11.24 0.43 -7.12
C LYS A 112 11.09 -0.78 -6.21
N VAL A 113 10.22 -0.70 -5.21
CA VAL A 113 9.96 -1.81 -4.27
C VAL A 113 9.42 -3.03 -5.01
N VAL A 114 8.39 -2.83 -5.86
CA VAL A 114 7.78 -3.91 -6.64
C VAL A 114 8.80 -4.56 -7.58
N SER A 115 9.64 -3.75 -8.25
CA SER A 115 10.69 -4.25 -9.14
C SER A 115 11.71 -5.12 -8.41
N CYS A 116 12.19 -4.70 -7.23
CA CYS A 116 13.12 -5.50 -6.42
C CYS A 116 12.50 -6.83 -5.99
N CYS A 117 11.23 -6.82 -5.55
CA CYS A 117 10.54 -8.05 -5.14
C CYS A 117 10.32 -8.99 -6.33
N ALA A 118 9.95 -8.45 -7.50
CA ALA A 118 9.73 -9.23 -8.72
C ALA A 118 11.00 -9.93 -9.21
N GLN A 119 12.16 -9.27 -9.16
CA GLN A 119 13.44 -9.85 -9.57
C GLN A 119 13.84 -11.07 -8.71
N LEU A 120 13.61 -10.99 -7.40
CA LEU A 120 13.87 -12.13 -6.51
C LEU A 120 12.80 -13.22 -6.64
N HIS A 121 11.57 -12.88 -6.99
CA HIS A 121 10.52 -13.85 -7.28
C HIS A 121 10.81 -14.65 -8.56
N SER A 122 11.29 -14.02 -9.64
CA SER A 122 11.65 -14.73 -10.88
C SER A 122 12.88 -15.65 -10.75
N SER A 123 13.54 -15.63 -9.59
CA SER A 123 14.69 -16.47 -9.26
C SER A 123 14.30 -17.72 -8.44
N LEU A 124 13.00 -17.93 -8.19
CA LEU A 124 12.41 -19.13 -7.60
C LEU A 124 12.14 -20.20 -8.67
#